data_AF-A0A4Z2G5C9-F1
#
_entry.id   AF-A0A4Z2G5C9-F1
#
_cell.length_a   1.000
_cell.length_b   1.000
_cell.length_c   1.000
_cell.angle_alpha   90.00
_cell.angle_beta   90.00
_cell.angle_gamma   90.00
#
_symmetry.space_group_name_H-M   'P 1'
#
loop_
_entity.id
_entity.type
_entity.pdbx_description
1 polymer ?
#
loop_
_entity_poly.entity_id
_entity_poly.type
_entity_poly.pdbx_seq_one_letter_code
_entity_poly.pdbx_strand_id
1 'polypeptide(L)'
;MAAVALVTENFKFVSLFFKSKDVMIFNGLIALGTVASQTAYNVFAFECPCSPGRNYLYGLATIGAPALAFFLVGIMMNNSTWDLVSECRLRSCRKLSGASAFALLGTIVGRGLVAPITWVVFSLLQGQAYMCAFSEFVDPGTVEGFPSGQGPKVMAKFPCQSSVPTELSSFGAEVERRLKFESQLTGWLLVAVMSVTVFLTLCLKRCSSPLGYQQENYWSQENKGLPLYSRLNKWATYSLENNVEAMEKEMDVIS
;
A
#
# COMPACT_ATOMS: atom_id res chain seq x y z
N MET A 1 -12.16 -20.45 36.93
CA MET A 1 -12.27 -21.19 35.65
C MET A 1 -13.35 -20.66 34.70
N ALA A 2 -14.45 -20.05 35.18
CA ALA A 2 -15.49 -19.47 34.33
C ALA A 2 -15.06 -18.21 33.53
N ALA A 3 -14.19 -17.37 34.07
CA ALA A 3 -13.75 -16.12 33.41
C ALA A 3 -12.92 -16.36 32.13
N VAL A 4 -12.09 -17.41 32.11
CA VAL A 4 -11.24 -17.75 30.95
C VAL A 4 -12.07 -18.37 29.82
N ALA A 5 -13.08 -19.18 30.15
CA ALA A 5 -14.03 -19.73 29.18
C ALA A 5 -14.88 -18.62 28.54
N LEU A 6 -15.36 -17.65 29.33
CA LEU A 6 -16.15 -16.53 28.84
C LEU A 6 -15.33 -15.61 27.91
N VAL A 7 -14.06 -15.35 28.23
CA VAL A 7 -13.17 -14.55 27.37
C VAL A 7 -12.87 -15.28 26.05
N THR A 8 -12.71 -16.61 26.09
CA THR A 8 -12.42 -17.42 24.90
C THR A 8 -13.64 -17.54 23.97
N GLU A 9 -14.84 -17.69 24.53
CA GLU A 9 -16.12 -17.69 23.80
C GLU A 9 -16.38 -16.32 23.15
N ASN A 10 -16.16 -15.23 23.89
CA ASN A 10 -16.29 -13.87 23.36
C ASN A 10 -15.26 -13.57 22.25
N PHE A 11 -14.02 -14.04 22.39
CA PHE A 11 -13.00 -13.86 21.36
C PHE A 11 -13.27 -14.71 20.11
N LYS A 12 -13.83 -15.91 20.27
CA LYS A 12 -14.36 -16.72 19.15
C LYS A 12 -15.53 -16.03 18.47
N PHE A 13 -16.47 -15.47 19.22
CA PHE A 13 -17.60 -14.74 18.65
C PHE A 13 -17.14 -13.49 17.91
N VAL A 14 -16.22 -12.73 18.49
CA VAL A 14 -15.62 -11.53 17.88
C VAL A 14 -14.80 -11.88 16.64
N SER A 15 -14.00 -12.94 16.65
CA SER A 15 -13.26 -13.39 15.46
C SER A 15 -14.18 -13.95 14.36
N LEU A 16 -15.28 -14.61 14.72
CA LEU A 16 -16.34 -15.01 13.77
C LEU A 16 -17.14 -13.80 13.25
N PHE A 17 -17.30 -12.75 14.08
CA PHE A 17 -17.92 -11.48 13.68
C PHE A 17 -17.02 -10.71 12.69
N PHE A 18 -15.71 -10.65 12.96
CA PHE A 18 -14.72 -10.09 12.04
C PHE A 18 -14.61 -10.91 10.75
N LYS A 19 -14.84 -12.22 10.81
CA LYS A 19 -14.88 -13.09 9.61
C LYS A 19 -16.10 -12.85 8.71
N SER A 20 -17.15 -12.15 9.18
CA SER A 20 -18.44 -12.04 8.48
C SER A 20 -18.88 -10.63 8.06
N LYS A 21 -18.21 -9.56 8.49
CA LYS A 21 -18.63 -8.18 8.14
C LYS A 21 -17.47 -7.28 7.70
N ASP A 22 -17.28 -7.20 6.38
CA ASP A 22 -16.36 -6.27 5.70
C ASP A 22 -16.52 -4.81 6.17
N VAL A 23 -17.74 -4.42 6.57
CA VAL A 23 -18.07 -3.04 7.01
C VAL A 23 -17.43 -2.66 8.35
N MET A 24 -17.30 -3.59 9.31
CA MET A 24 -16.70 -3.28 10.63
C MET A 24 -15.17 -3.23 10.54
N ILE A 25 -14.57 -4.09 9.70
CA ILE A 25 -13.14 -4.02 9.35
C ILE A 25 -12.86 -2.71 8.62
N PHE A 26 -13.71 -2.32 7.67
CA PHE A 26 -13.57 -1.08 6.93
C PHE A 26 -13.66 0.15 7.84
N ASN A 27 -14.66 0.22 8.72
CA ASN A 27 -14.80 1.32 9.68
C ASN A 27 -13.65 1.35 10.71
N GLY A 28 -13.17 0.19 11.15
CA GLY A 28 -11.99 0.08 12.02
C GLY A 28 -10.70 0.54 11.33
N LEU A 29 -10.50 0.17 10.06
CA LEU A 29 -9.39 0.64 9.24
C LEU A 29 -9.45 2.15 8.97
N ILE A 30 -10.64 2.71 8.75
CA ILE A 30 -10.83 4.16 8.61
C ILE A 30 -10.46 4.89 9.92
N ALA A 31 -10.92 4.38 11.06
CA ALA A 31 -10.62 4.97 12.37
C ALA A 31 -9.12 4.88 12.71
N LEU A 32 -8.50 3.71 12.53
CA LEU A 32 -7.05 3.53 12.68
C LEU A 32 -6.27 4.39 11.69
N GLY A 33 -6.73 4.48 10.45
CA GLY A 33 -6.15 5.34 9.41
C GLY A 33 -6.18 6.81 9.80
N THR A 34 -7.25 7.29 10.42
CA THR A 34 -7.39 8.68 10.85
C THR A 34 -6.44 9.00 12.02
N VAL A 35 -6.36 8.11 13.00
CA VAL A 35 -5.46 8.26 14.17
C VAL A 35 -3.99 8.14 13.74
N ALA A 36 -3.67 7.17 12.88
CA ALA A 36 -2.33 7.03 12.31
C ALA A 36 -1.94 8.25 11.46
N SER A 37 -2.88 8.82 10.71
CA SER A 37 -2.63 10.03 9.90
C SER A 37 -2.34 11.25 10.78
N GLN A 38 -3.09 11.43 11.88
CA GLN A 38 -2.85 12.52 12.83
C GLN A 38 -1.51 12.36 13.58
N THR A 39 -1.13 11.12 13.92
CA THR A 39 0.11 10.84 14.66
C THR A 39 1.35 10.84 13.78
N ALA A 40 1.25 10.37 12.53
CA ALA A 40 2.31 10.46 11.53
C ALA A 40 2.72 11.91 11.25
N TYR A 41 1.78 12.85 11.34
CA TYR A 41 2.01 14.29 11.18
C TYR A 41 3.04 14.86 12.18
N ASN A 42 3.09 14.30 13.40
CA ASN A 42 4.02 14.72 14.45
C ASN A 42 5.33 13.92 14.43
N VAL A 43 5.29 12.65 14.02
CA VAL A 43 6.48 11.76 14.05
C VAL A 43 7.41 12.00 12.86
N PHE A 44 6.88 12.45 11.72
CA PHE A 44 7.66 12.71 10.50
C PHE A 44 7.85 14.20 10.20
N ALA A 45 7.89 15.08 11.22
CA ALA A 45 7.98 16.53 11.08
C ALA A 45 8.89 16.94 9.90
N PHE A 46 8.25 17.19 8.75
CA PHE A 46 8.92 17.39 7.49
C PHE A 46 9.34 18.86 7.43
N GLU A 47 10.63 19.10 7.50
CA GLU A 47 11.20 20.44 7.40
C GLU A 47 11.95 20.58 6.07
N CYS A 48 11.48 21.50 5.22
CA CYS A 48 12.13 21.75 3.94
C CYS A 48 13.46 22.51 4.15
N PRO A 49 14.55 22.13 3.47
CA PRO A 49 15.86 22.78 3.65
C PRO A 49 15.95 24.18 3.03
N CYS A 50 14.98 24.58 2.20
CA CYS A 50 14.88 25.90 1.57
C CYS A 50 16.17 26.41 0.93
N SER A 51 16.83 25.49 0.22
CA SER A 51 18.08 25.74 -0.50
C SER A 51 17.90 25.33 -1.96
N PRO A 52 18.24 26.22 -2.92
CA PRO A 52 18.18 25.88 -4.33
C PRO A 52 19.05 24.65 -4.63
N GLY A 53 18.56 23.74 -5.45
CA GLY A 53 19.18 22.47 -5.82
C GLY A 53 19.08 21.35 -4.78
N ARG A 54 18.62 21.61 -3.55
CA ARG A 54 18.41 20.58 -2.50
C ARG A 54 16.94 20.29 -2.24
N ASN A 55 16.08 21.27 -2.51
CA ASN A 55 14.64 21.20 -2.33
C ASN A 55 14.01 20.05 -3.13
N TYR A 56 14.26 19.97 -4.44
CA TYR A 56 13.75 18.88 -5.27
C TYR A 56 14.18 17.50 -4.76
N LEU A 57 15.46 17.35 -4.42
CA LEU A 57 16.02 16.06 -4.02
C LEU A 57 15.43 15.61 -2.69
N TYR A 58 15.33 16.52 -1.72
CA TYR A 58 14.77 16.22 -0.40
C TYR A 58 13.28 15.93 -0.48
N GLY A 59 12.49 16.77 -1.17
CA GLY A 59 11.05 16.57 -1.31
C GLY A 59 10.70 15.27 -2.06
N LEU A 60 11.43 14.95 -3.15
CA LEU A 60 11.25 13.68 -3.86
C LEU A 60 11.70 12.48 -3.02
N ALA A 61 12.78 12.59 -2.25
CA ALA A 61 13.23 11.50 -1.36
C ALA A 61 12.18 11.20 -0.28
N THR A 62 11.54 12.22 0.30
CA THR A 62 10.46 12.04 1.28
C THR A 62 9.25 11.29 0.72
N ILE A 63 8.93 11.48 -0.56
CA ILE A 63 7.86 10.75 -1.23
C ILE A 63 8.33 9.34 -1.62
N GLY A 64 9.48 9.25 -2.29
CA GLY A 64 9.96 8.04 -2.95
C GLY A 64 10.60 7.01 -2.01
N ALA A 65 11.36 7.43 -1.00
CA ALA A 65 12.07 6.49 -0.14
C ALA A 65 11.11 5.64 0.71
N PRO A 66 10.07 6.19 1.37
CA PRO A 66 9.08 5.36 2.07
C PRO A 66 8.25 4.50 1.12
N ALA A 67 7.91 5.01 -0.08
CA ALA A 67 7.22 4.21 -1.09
C ALA A 67 8.05 2.99 -1.52
N LEU A 68 9.37 3.17 -1.74
CA LEU A 68 10.27 2.07 -2.06
C LEU A 68 10.40 1.08 -0.90
N ALA A 69 10.51 1.57 0.34
CA ALA A 69 10.57 0.72 1.52
C ALA A 69 9.29 -0.13 1.67
N PHE A 70 8.11 0.48 1.54
CA PHE A 70 6.83 -0.25 1.57
C PHE A 70 6.72 -1.26 0.43
N PHE A 71 7.23 -0.95 -0.75
CA PHE A 71 7.23 -1.88 -1.88
C PHE A 71 8.08 -3.11 -1.57
N LEU A 72 9.32 -2.90 -1.09
CA LEU A 72 10.23 -3.99 -0.74
C LEU A 72 9.65 -4.87 0.38
N VAL A 73 9.11 -4.27 1.44
CA VAL A 73 8.42 -5.01 2.51
C VAL A 73 7.24 -5.80 1.95
N GLY A 74 6.43 -5.20 1.08
CA GLY A 74 5.31 -5.87 0.41
C GLY A 74 5.73 -7.09 -0.41
N ILE A 75 6.88 -7.00 -1.11
CA ILE A 75 7.45 -8.12 -1.86
C ILE A 75 7.95 -9.23 -0.92
N MET A 76 8.63 -8.86 0.18
CA MET A 76 9.14 -9.81 1.18
C MET A 76 8.03 -10.53 1.94
N MET A 77 6.92 -9.86 2.24
CA MET A 77 5.79 -10.46 2.96
C MET A 77 4.87 -11.30 2.06
N ASN A 78 5.10 -11.31 0.75
CA ASN A 78 4.24 -12.04 -0.18
C ASN A 78 4.74 -13.49 -0.38
N ASN A 79 3.98 -14.45 0.14
CA ASN A 79 4.30 -15.89 0.02
C ASN A 79 4.52 -16.33 -1.44
N SER A 80 3.75 -15.79 -2.39
CA SER A 80 3.89 -16.13 -3.81
C SER A 80 5.26 -15.74 -4.39
N THR A 81 5.94 -14.73 -3.82
CA THR A 81 7.31 -14.38 -4.17
C THR A 81 8.26 -15.53 -3.82
N TRP A 82 8.15 -16.06 -2.60
CA TRP A 82 9.02 -17.12 -2.10
C TRP A 82 8.74 -18.46 -2.78
N ASP A 83 7.47 -18.76 -3.06
CA ASP A 83 7.08 -19.94 -3.84
C ASP A 83 7.77 -19.91 -5.21
N LEU A 84 7.69 -18.78 -5.93
CA LEU A 84 8.33 -18.60 -7.23
C LEU A 84 9.86 -18.75 -7.15
N VAL A 85 10.49 -18.12 -6.15
CA VAL A 85 11.95 -18.21 -5.94
C VAL A 85 12.36 -19.65 -5.64
N SER A 86 11.59 -20.38 -4.82
CA SER A 86 11.87 -21.77 -4.47
C SER A 86 11.72 -22.70 -5.68
N GLU A 87 10.68 -22.51 -6.50
CA GLU A 87 10.49 -23.26 -7.73
C GLU A 87 11.58 -22.98 -8.75
N CYS A 88 12.02 -21.73 -8.88
CA CYS A 88 13.10 -21.39 -9.79
C CYS A 88 14.43 -22.01 -9.33
N ARG A 89 14.71 -21.99 -8.02
CA ARG A 89 15.91 -22.61 -7.44
C ARG A 89 15.93 -24.13 -7.65
N LEU A 90 14.81 -24.81 -7.44
CA LEU A 90 14.73 -26.28 -7.50
C LEU A 90 14.54 -26.83 -8.91
N ARG A 91 13.84 -26.11 -9.79
CA ARG A 91 13.43 -26.60 -11.13
C ARG A 91 13.90 -25.69 -12.27
N SER A 92 14.82 -24.77 -12.02
CA SER A 92 15.42 -23.86 -13.01
C SER A 92 14.38 -23.09 -13.84
N CYS A 93 13.23 -22.76 -13.24
CA CYS A 93 12.09 -22.10 -13.90
C CYS A 93 11.57 -22.82 -15.16
N ARG A 94 11.86 -24.12 -15.37
CA ARG A 94 11.64 -24.82 -16.64
C ARG A 94 10.16 -25.00 -17.04
N LYS A 95 9.23 -24.83 -16.09
CA LYS A 95 7.77 -24.91 -16.31
C LYS A 95 7.08 -23.54 -16.38
N LEU A 96 7.83 -22.45 -16.24
CA LEU A 96 7.28 -21.10 -16.23
C LEU A 96 7.19 -20.59 -17.67
N SER A 97 6.04 -20.81 -18.32
CA SER A 97 5.72 -20.17 -19.60
C SER A 97 5.72 -18.65 -19.44
N GLY A 98 6.07 -17.88 -20.48
CA GLY A 98 6.12 -16.42 -20.41
C GLY A 98 4.79 -15.78 -19.94
N ALA A 99 3.66 -16.35 -20.36
CA ALA A 99 2.34 -15.86 -19.96
C ALA A 99 2.02 -16.15 -18.48
N SER A 100 2.39 -17.34 -17.97
CA SER A 100 2.18 -17.67 -16.55
C SER A 100 3.15 -16.93 -15.65
N ALA A 101 4.40 -16.72 -16.09
CA ALA A 101 5.37 -15.84 -15.43
C ALA A 101 4.81 -14.42 -15.26
N PHE A 102 4.28 -13.85 -16.35
CA PHE A 102 3.73 -12.50 -16.35
C PHE A 102 2.52 -12.36 -15.43
N ALA A 103 1.58 -13.32 -15.46
CA ALA A 103 0.43 -13.31 -14.58
C ALA A 103 0.83 -13.41 -13.10
N LEU A 104 1.77 -14.30 -12.76
CA LEU A 104 2.28 -14.46 -11.39
C LEU A 104 3.02 -13.21 -10.91
N LEU A 105 3.94 -12.67 -11.71
CA LEU A 105 4.64 -11.41 -11.40
C LEU A 105 3.64 -10.25 -11.25
N GLY A 106 2.64 -10.17 -12.13
CA GLY A 106 1.58 -9.16 -12.03
C GLY A 106 0.81 -9.26 -10.71
N THR A 107 0.51 -10.47 -10.23
CA THR A 107 -0.12 -10.64 -8.91
C THR A 107 0.80 -10.30 -7.74
N ILE A 108 2.10 -10.59 -7.87
CA ILE A 108 3.08 -10.28 -6.82
C ILE A 108 3.26 -8.77 -6.69
N VAL A 109 3.54 -8.12 -7.82
CA VAL A 109 3.74 -6.67 -7.92
C VAL A 109 2.45 -5.92 -7.57
N GLY A 110 1.30 -6.37 -8.08
CA GLY A 110 0.00 -5.75 -7.80
C GLY A 110 -0.34 -5.71 -6.31
N ARG A 111 -0.03 -6.78 -5.57
CA ARG A 111 -0.20 -6.79 -4.09
C ARG A 111 0.83 -5.91 -3.38
N GLY A 112 2.09 -5.93 -3.84
CA GLY A 112 3.16 -5.12 -3.26
C GLY A 112 3.00 -3.61 -3.46
N LEU A 113 2.29 -3.18 -4.53
CA LEU A 113 2.11 -1.78 -4.89
C LEU A 113 1.03 -1.03 -4.08
N VAL A 114 0.15 -1.74 -3.36
CA VAL A 114 -0.96 -1.10 -2.64
C VAL A 114 -0.46 -0.04 -1.65
N ALA A 115 0.43 -0.42 -0.72
CA ALA A 115 0.95 0.50 0.29
C ALA A 115 1.81 1.66 -0.30
N PRO A 116 2.74 1.43 -1.25
CA PRO A 116 3.46 2.50 -1.94
C PRO A 116 2.55 3.52 -2.61
N ILE A 117 1.51 3.06 -3.33
CA ILE A 117 0.59 3.96 -4.03
C ILE A 117 -0.22 4.77 -3.02
N THR A 118 -0.71 4.13 -1.95
CA THR A 118 -1.41 4.84 -0.87
C THR A 118 -0.53 5.91 -0.24
N TRP A 119 0.75 5.62 0.02
CA TRP A 119 1.70 6.60 0.54
C TRP A 119 1.87 7.79 -0.40
N VAL A 120 2.14 7.54 -1.69
CA VAL A 120 2.31 8.61 -2.69
C VAL A 120 1.05 9.48 -2.78
N VAL A 121 -0.13 8.88 -2.82
CA VAL A 121 -1.41 9.61 -2.82
C VAL A 121 -1.53 10.48 -1.57
N PHE A 122 -1.26 9.94 -0.38
CA PHE A 122 -1.33 10.69 0.86
C PHE A 122 -0.35 11.88 0.86
N SER A 123 0.90 11.66 0.46
CA SER A 123 1.91 12.73 0.35
C SER A 123 1.51 13.83 -0.65
N LEU A 124 0.91 13.45 -1.79
CA LEU A 124 0.44 14.41 -2.80
C LEU A 124 -0.78 15.21 -2.33
N LEU A 125 -1.73 14.57 -1.64
CA LEU A 125 -2.90 15.26 -1.10
C LEU A 125 -2.51 16.22 0.03
N GLN A 126 -1.50 15.87 0.84
CA GLN A 126 -0.93 16.77 1.85
C GLN A 126 -0.18 17.95 1.22
N GLY A 127 0.55 17.71 0.12
CA GLY A 127 1.17 18.75 -0.72
C GLY A 127 2.44 19.41 -0.17
N GLN A 128 2.85 19.13 1.07
CA GLN A 128 4.05 19.74 1.66
C GLN A 128 5.35 19.31 0.96
N ALA A 129 5.53 18.00 0.75
CA ALA A 129 6.72 17.46 0.09
C ALA A 129 6.78 17.88 -1.39
N TYR A 130 5.63 17.90 -2.07
CA TYR A 130 5.51 18.40 -3.45
C TYR A 130 5.86 19.89 -3.53
N MET A 131 5.29 20.72 -2.66
CA MET A 131 5.60 22.15 -2.59
C MET A 131 7.09 22.40 -2.35
N CYS A 132 7.71 21.67 -1.40
CA CYS A 132 9.15 21.76 -1.19
C CYS A 132 9.91 21.39 -2.47
N ALA A 133 9.57 20.25 -3.10
CA ALA A 133 10.28 19.77 -4.29
C ALA A 133 10.18 20.69 -5.50
N PHE A 134 9.00 21.29 -5.73
CA PHE A 134 8.70 22.04 -6.95
C PHE A 134 8.79 23.57 -6.80
N SER A 135 8.91 24.07 -5.57
CA SER A 135 9.06 25.51 -5.29
C SER A 135 10.15 26.17 -6.12
N GLU A 136 11.31 25.55 -6.28
CA GLU A 136 12.45 26.13 -7.00
C GLU A 136 12.26 26.23 -8.52
N PHE A 137 11.27 25.52 -9.09
CA PHE A 137 10.98 25.50 -10.53
C PHE A 137 9.83 26.44 -10.91
N VAL A 138 9.20 27.12 -9.96
CA VAL A 138 8.16 28.11 -10.26
C VAL A 138 8.81 29.32 -10.93
N ASP A 139 8.34 29.68 -12.12
CA ASP A 139 8.79 30.88 -12.82
C ASP A 139 8.20 32.14 -12.15
N PRO A 140 9.04 33.05 -11.62
CA PRO A 140 8.58 34.30 -11.04
C PRO A 140 7.78 35.19 -11.98
N GLY A 141 8.01 35.10 -13.30
CA GLY A 141 7.25 35.87 -14.28
C GLY A 141 5.76 35.49 -14.35
N THR A 142 5.39 34.30 -13.85
CA THR A 142 4.00 33.83 -13.82
C THR A 142 3.22 34.32 -12.59
N VAL A 143 3.89 34.97 -11.64
CA VAL A 143 3.26 35.53 -10.44
C VAL A 143 3.00 37.02 -10.70
N GLU A 144 1.72 37.40 -10.74
CA GLU A 144 1.31 38.79 -11.00
C GLU A 144 1.94 39.75 -9.98
N GLY A 145 2.58 40.82 -10.47
CA GLY A 145 3.20 41.85 -9.62
C GLY A 145 4.54 41.46 -9.00
N PHE A 146 5.11 40.31 -9.35
CA PHE A 146 6.42 39.91 -8.82
C PHE A 146 7.55 40.83 -9.32
N PRO A 147 8.45 41.32 -8.45
CA PRO A 147 9.48 42.29 -8.82
C PRO A 147 10.50 41.70 -9.81
N SER A 148 10.60 42.35 -10.98
CA SER A 148 11.57 42.04 -12.03
C SER A 148 12.98 42.41 -11.58
N GLY A 149 13.77 41.40 -11.19
CA GLY A 149 15.13 41.56 -10.68
C GLY A 149 15.47 40.61 -9.53
N GLN A 150 14.45 40.00 -8.91
CA GLN A 150 14.68 38.92 -7.95
C GLN A 150 14.84 37.58 -8.67
N GLY A 151 15.98 36.93 -8.45
CA GLY A 151 16.34 35.73 -9.18
C GLY A 151 15.47 34.51 -8.83
N PRO A 152 15.42 33.49 -9.71
CA PRO A 152 14.64 32.27 -9.50
C PRO A 152 15.03 31.49 -8.23
N LYS A 153 16.23 31.73 -7.70
CA LYS A 153 16.72 31.15 -6.44
C LYS A 153 15.91 31.57 -5.21
N VAL A 154 15.20 32.69 -5.26
CA VAL A 154 14.30 33.11 -4.16
C VAL A 154 13.11 32.17 -4.06
N MET A 155 12.72 31.51 -5.17
CA MET A 155 11.56 30.63 -5.18
C MET A 155 11.74 29.40 -4.27
N ALA A 156 12.96 28.90 -4.15
CA ALA A 156 13.33 27.81 -3.25
C ALA A 156 13.11 28.14 -1.75
N LYS A 157 12.93 29.41 -1.39
CA LYS A 157 12.76 29.85 0.02
C LYS A 157 11.31 29.94 0.47
N PHE A 158 10.34 30.01 -0.46
CA PHE A 158 8.92 30.13 -0.12
C PHE A 158 8.36 29.04 0.81
N PRO A 159 8.81 27.76 0.74
CA PRO A 159 8.38 26.75 1.70
C PRO A 159 8.73 27.07 3.16
N CYS A 160 9.70 27.96 3.40
CA CYS A 160 10.13 28.39 4.73
C CYS A 160 9.79 29.87 4.93
N GLN A 161 8.64 30.15 5.55
CA GLN A 161 8.13 31.51 5.80
C GLN A 161 9.15 32.44 6.47
N SER A 162 10.02 31.91 7.33
CA SER A 162 11.07 32.67 8.03
C SER A 162 12.27 33.10 7.16
N SER A 163 12.42 32.51 5.97
CA SER A 163 13.59 32.73 5.09
C SER A 163 13.31 33.67 3.90
N VAL A 164 12.05 34.08 3.73
CA VAL A 164 11.59 34.98 2.67
C VAL A 164 11.71 36.44 3.13
N PRO A 165 12.23 37.36 2.30
CA PRO A 165 12.23 38.78 2.63
C PRO A 165 10.80 39.33 2.83
N THR A 166 10.61 40.23 3.78
CA THR A 166 9.27 40.75 4.17
C THR A 166 8.47 41.30 2.99
N GLU A 167 9.13 41.98 2.06
CA GLU A 167 8.55 42.53 0.82
C GLU A 167 7.92 41.46 -0.10
N LEU A 168 8.36 40.19 0.01
CA LEU A 168 7.90 39.09 -0.84
C LEU A 168 7.02 38.08 -0.12
N SER A 169 6.90 38.22 1.20
CA SER A 169 6.07 37.33 2.02
C SER A 169 4.62 37.27 1.53
N SER A 170 4.09 38.37 0.98
CA SER A 170 2.75 38.48 0.40
C SER A 170 2.53 37.55 -0.79
N PHE A 171 3.53 37.35 -1.66
CA PHE A 171 3.46 36.45 -2.80
C PHE A 171 3.55 34.98 -2.39
N GLY A 172 4.11 34.68 -1.21
CA GLY A 172 4.29 33.31 -0.73
C GLY A 172 2.98 32.56 -0.58
N ALA A 173 1.92 33.23 -0.11
CA ALA A 173 0.59 32.63 0.01
C ALA A 173 0.02 32.18 -1.34
N GLU A 174 0.25 32.97 -2.41
CA GLU A 174 -0.22 32.64 -3.75
C GLU A 174 0.55 31.46 -4.36
N VAL A 175 1.89 31.46 -4.22
CA VAL A 175 2.74 30.36 -4.69
C VAL A 175 2.43 29.06 -3.93
N GLU A 176 2.26 29.13 -2.61
CA GLU A 176 1.87 27.99 -1.78
C GLU A 176 0.52 27.42 -2.25
N ARG A 177 -0.49 28.28 -2.45
CA ARG A 177 -1.82 27.87 -2.89
C ARG A 177 -1.77 27.18 -4.26
N ARG A 178 -1.00 27.72 -5.21
CA ARG A 178 -0.80 27.14 -6.54
C ARG A 178 -0.16 25.76 -6.47
N LEU A 179 0.96 25.62 -5.75
CA LEU A 179 1.69 24.35 -5.65
C LEU A 179 0.87 23.28 -4.91
N LYS A 180 0.14 23.65 -3.86
CA LYS A 180 -0.79 22.73 -3.17
C LYS A 180 -1.91 22.28 -4.09
N PHE A 181 -2.49 23.19 -4.89
CA PHE A 181 -3.49 22.85 -5.88
C PHE A 181 -2.94 21.85 -6.92
N GLU A 182 -1.77 22.10 -7.51
CA GLU A 182 -1.14 21.21 -8.48
C GLU A 182 -0.85 19.82 -7.89
N SER A 183 -0.39 19.78 -6.63
CA SER A 183 -0.15 18.54 -5.89
C SER A 183 -1.45 17.75 -5.66
N GLN A 184 -2.49 18.41 -5.15
CA GLN A 184 -3.78 17.77 -4.87
C GLN A 184 -4.47 17.28 -6.14
N LEU A 185 -4.43 18.08 -7.22
CA LEU A 185 -4.93 17.68 -8.53
C LEU A 185 -4.21 16.42 -9.03
N THR A 186 -2.88 16.39 -8.95
CA THR A 186 -2.08 15.21 -9.32
C THR A 186 -2.44 14.00 -8.47
N GLY A 187 -2.63 14.19 -7.16
CA GLY A 187 -3.08 13.14 -6.24
C GLY A 187 -4.45 12.56 -6.62
N TRP A 188 -5.44 13.41 -6.90
CA TRP A 188 -6.78 12.96 -7.32
C TRP A 188 -6.79 12.28 -8.68
N LEU A 189 -6.01 12.79 -9.64
CA LEU A 189 -5.84 12.14 -10.95
C LEU A 189 -5.22 10.75 -10.79
N LEU A 190 -4.21 10.60 -9.94
CA LEU A 190 -3.61 9.30 -9.63
C LEU A 190 -4.64 8.33 -9.03
N VAL A 191 -5.46 8.78 -8.08
CA VAL A 191 -6.55 7.96 -7.50
C VAL A 191 -7.55 7.51 -8.57
N ALA A 192 -7.97 8.42 -9.45
CA ALA A 192 -8.91 8.12 -10.52
C ALA A 192 -8.33 7.07 -11.49
N VAL A 193 -7.10 7.27 -11.96
CA VAL A 193 -6.41 6.35 -12.86
C VAL A 193 -6.26 4.97 -12.20
N MET A 194 -5.78 4.91 -10.96
CA MET A 194 -5.61 3.64 -10.25
C MET A 194 -6.93 2.90 -10.03
N SER A 195 -8.00 3.62 -9.70
CA SER A 195 -9.33 3.02 -9.52
C SER A 195 -9.84 2.40 -10.83
N VAL A 196 -9.69 3.10 -11.95
CA VAL A 196 -10.04 2.58 -13.28
C VAL A 196 -9.16 1.37 -13.65
N THR A 197 -7.86 1.43 -13.41
CA THR A 197 -6.95 0.29 -13.67
C THR A 197 -7.33 -0.94 -12.85
N VAL A 198 -7.62 -0.78 -11.55
CA VAL A 198 -8.06 -1.88 -10.69
C VAL A 198 -9.40 -2.44 -11.18
N PHE A 199 -10.36 -1.59 -11.50
CA PHE A 199 -11.65 -2.03 -12.04
C PHE A 199 -11.48 -2.83 -13.33
N LEU A 200 -10.74 -2.31 -14.30
CA LEU A 200 -10.49 -2.97 -15.58
C LEU A 200 -9.74 -4.30 -15.40
N THR A 201 -8.73 -4.35 -14.55
CA THR A 201 -7.99 -5.60 -14.28
C THR A 201 -8.86 -6.65 -13.61
N LEU A 202 -9.75 -6.27 -12.69
CA LEU A 202 -10.74 -7.18 -12.11
C LEU A 202 -11.75 -7.68 -13.15
N CYS A 203 -12.26 -6.78 -14.01
CA CYS A 203 -13.15 -7.16 -15.11
C CYS A 203 -12.47 -8.13 -16.09
N LEU A 204 -11.26 -7.82 -16.54
CA LEU A 204 -10.50 -8.68 -17.44
C LEU A 204 -10.18 -10.02 -16.81
N LYS A 205 -9.73 -10.03 -15.55
CA LYS A 205 -9.49 -11.28 -14.81
C LYS A 205 -10.75 -12.14 -14.74
N ARG A 206 -11.91 -11.51 -14.54
CA ARG A 206 -13.19 -12.19 -14.46
C ARG A 206 -13.68 -12.70 -15.82
N CYS A 207 -13.52 -11.93 -16.88
CA CYS A 207 -13.91 -12.31 -18.24
C CYS A 207 -12.99 -13.37 -18.85
N SER A 208 -11.71 -13.37 -18.49
CA SER A 208 -10.71 -14.33 -18.99
C SER A 208 -10.61 -15.60 -18.13
N SER A 209 -11.39 -15.70 -17.05
CA SER A 209 -11.38 -16.90 -16.22
C SER A 209 -12.14 -18.03 -16.89
N PRO A 210 -11.51 -19.21 -17.07
CA PRO A 210 -12.19 -20.39 -17.61
C PRO A 210 -13.13 -21.06 -16.57
N LEU A 211 -13.16 -20.57 -15.32
CA LEU A 211 -13.86 -21.19 -14.19
C LEU A 211 -15.10 -20.39 -13.78
N GLY A 212 -16.18 -21.08 -13.39
CA GLY A 212 -17.38 -20.44 -12.83
C GLY A 212 -17.17 -19.84 -11.44
N TYR A 213 -18.06 -18.93 -11.00
CA TYR A 213 -17.94 -18.22 -9.70
C TYR A 213 -17.69 -19.15 -8.50
N GLN A 214 -18.45 -20.23 -8.40
CA GLN A 214 -18.35 -21.16 -7.27
C GLN A 214 -17.04 -21.96 -7.31
N GLN A 215 -16.55 -22.30 -8.50
CA GLN A 215 -15.28 -23.01 -8.68
C GLN A 215 -14.09 -22.11 -8.33
N GLU A 216 -14.11 -20.82 -8.69
CA GLU A 216 -13.06 -19.88 -8.26
C GLU A 216 -13.01 -19.70 -6.75
N ASN A 217 -14.17 -19.65 -6.07
CA ASN A 217 -14.22 -19.47 -4.63
C ASN A 217 -13.69 -20.71 -3.88
N TYR A 218 -14.00 -21.90 -4.40
CA TYR A 218 -13.43 -23.16 -3.91
C TYR A 218 -11.90 -23.18 -4.09
N TRP A 219 -11.40 -22.90 -5.29
CA TRP A 219 -9.97 -22.83 -5.61
C TRP A 219 -9.22 -21.77 -4.77
N SER A 220 -9.85 -20.62 -4.50
CA SER A 220 -9.28 -19.57 -3.65
C SER A 220 -9.09 -20.02 -2.19
N GLN A 221 -10.03 -20.80 -1.65
CA GLN A 221 -9.90 -21.37 -0.31
C GLN A 221 -8.82 -22.45 -0.25
N GLU A 222 -8.74 -23.28 -1.29
CA GLU A 222 -7.72 -24.32 -1.42
C GLU A 222 -6.31 -23.73 -1.51
N ASN A 223 -6.09 -22.73 -2.37
CA ASN A 223 -4.80 -22.04 -2.51
C ASN A 223 -4.35 -21.28 -1.24
N LYS A 224 -5.30 -20.86 -0.38
CA LYS A 224 -4.99 -20.29 0.94
C LYS A 224 -4.56 -21.35 1.96
N GLY A 225 -4.52 -22.62 1.56
CA GLY A 225 -4.13 -23.73 2.41
C GLY A 225 -5.14 -24.06 3.51
N LEU A 226 -6.34 -23.48 3.52
CA LEU A 226 -7.36 -23.72 4.56
C LEU A 226 -7.70 -25.21 4.73
N PRO A 227 -8.06 -25.95 3.67
CA PRO A 227 -8.34 -27.38 3.80
C PRO A 227 -7.08 -28.18 4.16
N LEU A 228 -5.92 -27.89 3.56
CA LEU A 228 -4.67 -28.61 3.83
C LEU A 228 -4.17 -28.40 5.27
N TYR A 229 -4.19 -27.16 5.76
CA TYR A 229 -3.80 -26.79 7.12
C TYR A 229 -4.73 -27.41 8.16
N SER A 230 -6.04 -27.41 7.90
CA SER A 230 -7.00 -28.07 8.80
C SER A 230 -6.75 -29.59 8.91
N ARG A 231 -6.38 -30.24 7.79
CA ARG A 231 -6.02 -31.67 7.75
C ARG A 231 -4.70 -31.94 8.46
N LEU A 232 -3.65 -31.16 8.20
CA LEU A 232 -2.35 -31.29 8.89
C LEU A 232 -2.49 -31.12 10.41
N ASN A 233 -3.31 -30.16 10.85
CA ASN A 233 -3.56 -29.94 12.27
C ASN A 233 -4.29 -31.13 12.94
N LYS A 234 -5.30 -31.71 12.25
CA LYS A 234 -5.95 -32.94 12.71
C LYS A 234 -4.95 -34.09 12.82
N TRP A 235 -4.13 -34.30 11.78
CA TRP A 235 -3.14 -35.36 11.74
C TRP A 235 -2.10 -35.23 12.87
N ALA A 236 -1.62 -34.01 13.13
CA ALA A 236 -0.72 -33.72 14.25
C ALA A 236 -1.38 -34.01 15.62
N THR A 237 -2.67 -33.71 15.76
CA THR A 237 -3.44 -33.97 16.99
C THR A 237 -3.58 -35.48 17.22
N TYR A 238 -3.97 -36.24 16.20
CA TYR A 238 -4.08 -37.70 16.31
C TYR A 238 -2.74 -38.39 16.55
N SER A 239 -1.65 -37.85 15.99
CA SER A 239 -0.30 -38.35 16.27
C SER A 239 0.14 -38.12 17.71
N LEU A 240 -0.27 -37.02 18.35
CA LEU A 240 0.01 -36.78 19.78
C LEU A 240 -0.85 -37.68 20.69
N GLU A 241 -2.05 -38.02 20.25
CA GLU A 241 -2.97 -38.91 20.96
C GLU A 241 -2.69 -40.42 20.72
N ASN A 242 -1.69 -40.76 19.88
CA ASN A 242 -1.43 -42.13 19.39
C ASN A 242 -2.69 -42.80 18.77
N ASN A 243 -3.58 -42.01 18.18
CA ASN A 243 -4.84 -42.49 17.62
C ASN A 243 -4.66 -42.90 16.15
N VAL A 244 -4.07 -44.07 15.93
CA VAL A 244 -3.72 -44.59 14.59
C VAL A 244 -4.97 -44.85 13.73
N GLU A 245 -6.08 -45.31 14.34
CA GLU A 245 -7.34 -45.56 13.62
C GLU A 245 -7.95 -44.27 13.02
N ALA A 246 -7.87 -43.15 13.74
CA ALA A 246 -8.36 -41.87 13.24
C ALA A 246 -7.49 -41.32 12.10
N MET A 247 -6.18 -41.59 12.12
CA MET A 247 -5.25 -41.21 11.06
C MET A 247 -5.49 -42.01 9.78
N GLU A 248 -5.74 -43.32 9.90
CA GLU A 248 -6.03 -44.21 8.78
C GLU A 248 -7.37 -43.84 8.11
N LYS A 249 -8.41 -43.53 8.91
CA LYS A 249 -9.68 -43.02 8.39
C LYS A 249 -9.58 -41.73 7.59
N GLU A 250 -8.76 -40.77 8.03
CA GLU A 250 -8.55 -39.52 7.26
C GLU A 250 -7.73 -39.78 5.99
N MET A 251 -6.93 -40.85 5.93
CA MET A 251 -6.17 -41.27 4.76
C MET A 251 -7.03 -42.06 3.76
N ASP A 252 -7.97 -42.88 4.23
CA ASP A 252 -8.93 -43.62 3.40
C ASP A 252 -9.93 -42.70 2.69
N VAL A 253 -10.25 -41.55 3.29
CA VAL A 253 -11.07 -40.50 2.65
C VAL A 253 -10.34 -39.85 1.44
N ILE A 254 -9.07 -40.19 1.21
CA ILE A 254 -8.23 -39.69 0.11
C ILE A 254 -8.12 -40.70 -1.05
N SER A 255 -8.43 -41.99 -0.81
CA SER A 255 -8.43 -43.04 -1.85
C SER A 255 -9.76 -43.15 -2.58
#